data_AF-A0A7J6U8V3-F1
#
_entry.id   AF-A0A7J6U8V3-F1
#
_cell.length_a   1.000
_cell.length_b   1.000
_cell.length_c   1.000
_cell.angle_alpha   90.00
_cell.angle_beta   90.00
_cell.angle_gamma   90.00
#
_symmetry.space_group_name_H-M   'P 1'
#
loop_
_entity.id
_entity.type
_entity.pdbx_description
1 polymer ?
#
loop_
_entity_poly.entity_id
_entity_poly.type
_entity_poly.pdbx_seq_one_letter_code
_entity_poly.pdbx_strand_id
1 'polypeptide(L)'
;MLSSKSVGSAGRRRVSHRSSPATEAALDGLKKWGLSGTEEGLVDVGANIATLSDGLLVQQLQRSWAAGVKRIVVTGTSVRRSKWAEELCRVRVDKVMGSDKAHRPQLFFTAGVHPHEVKNCDENTISELRQLAASPYCVAIGECGLDYDRMFSPREDQLDWFDKQVALASDLHMPLFLHERDRGRGGGPLGSDQDCLRILSKHRIDPKLAVFHCFTGSRRVAQGYIQKGYWIGLTG
;
A
#
# COMPACT_ATOMS: atom_id res chain seq x y z
N MET A 1 60.09 -10.75 -19.53
CA MET A 1 59.52 -9.49 -19.01
C MET A 1 58.09 -9.39 -19.46
N LEU A 2 57.15 -9.61 -18.55
CA LEU A 2 55.70 -9.61 -18.79
C LEU A 2 55.20 -8.18 -18.96
N SER A 3 54.52 -7.90 -20.08
CA SER A 3 53.89 -6.61 -20.37
C SER A 3 52.47 -6.59 -19.80
N SER A 4 52.26 -5.75 -18.79
CA SER A 4 50.96 -5.50 -18.15
C SER A 4 50.10 -4.59 -19.02
N LYS A 5 49.01 -5.10 -19.59
CA LYS A 5 47.95 -4.28 -20.19
C LYS A 5 46.96 -3.87 -19.10
N SER A 6 46.88 -2.56 -18.82
CA SER A 6 45.85 -1.94 -17.99
C SER A 6 44.49 -2.01 -18.69
N VAL A 7 43.52 -2.68 -18.08
CA VAL A 7 42.12 -2.66 -18.52
C VAL A 7 41.47 -1.40 -17.96
N GLY A 8 41.18 -0.43 -18.83
CA GLY A 8 40.45 0.78 -18.48
C GLY A 8 39.01 0.47 -18.09
N SER A 9 38.56 1.02 -16.97
CA SER A 9 37.19 0.90 -16.46
C SER A 9 36.21 1.57 -17.43
N ALA A 10 35.36 0.78 -18.08
CA ALA A 10 34.23 1.29 -18.84
C ALA A 10 33.23 1.97 -17.88
N GLY A 11 33.17 3.30 -17.92
CA GLY A 11 32.21 4.09 -17.15
C GLY A 11 30.78 3.71 -17.51
N ARG A 12 29.99 3.30 -16.51
CA ARG A 12 28.53 3.20 -16.62
C ARG A 12 27.99 4.58 -17.00
N ARG A 13 27.50 4.74 -18.23
CA ARG A 13 26.72 5.93 -18.62
C ARG A 13 25.45 5.96 -17.76
N ARG A 14 25.36 6.94 -16.85
CA ARG A 14 24.08 7.34 -16.25
C ARG A 14 23.18 7.84 -17.38
N VAL A 15 22.14 7.09 -17.69
CA VAL A 15 21.04 7.58 -18.53
C VAL A 15 20.29 8.60 -17.68
N SER A 16 20.45 9.89 -17.99
CA SER A 16 19.65 10.95 -17.37
C SER A 16 18.22 10.85 -17.90
N HIS A 17 17.34 10.18 -17.16
CA HIS A 17 15.91 10.27 -17.45
C HIS A 17 15.43 11.67 -17.05
N ARG A 18 15.28 12.55 -18.03
CA ARG A 18 14.58 13.83 -17.82
C ARG A 18 13.13 13.52 -17.45
N SER A 19 12.69 14.11 -16.35
CA SER A 19 11.30 14.12 -15.90
C SER A 19 10.37 14.67 -16.99
N SER A 20 9.14 14.15 -17.07
CA SER A 20 8.14 14.74 -17.97
C SER A 20 7.68 16.11 -17.43
N PRO A 21 7.23 17.05 -18.28
CA PRO A 21 6.68 18.33 -17.81
C PRO A 21 5.53 18.18 -16.81
N ALA A 22 4.72 17.13 -16.96
CA ALA A 22 3.65 16.80 -16.01
C ALA A 22 4.19 16.32 -14.66
N THR A 23 5.28 15.54 -14.67
CA THR A 23 5.99 15.13 -13.45
C THR A 23 6.58 16.34 -12.74
N GLU A 24 7.18 17.28 -13.47
CA GLU A 24 7.75 18.51 -12.89
C GLU A 24 6.67 19.39 -12.27
N ALA A 25 5.54 19.59 -12.93
CA ALA A 25 4.41 20.36 -12.39
C ALA A 25 3.82 19.72 -11.12
N ALA A 26 3.66 18.40 -11.10
CA ALA A 26 3.19 17.68 -9.91
C ALA A 26 4.19 17.79 -8.75
N LEU A 27 5.48 17.59 -9.03
CA LEU A 27 6.55 17.73 -8.03
C LEU A 27 6.65 19.16 -7.50
N ASP A 28 6.48 20.18 -8.35
CA ASP A 28 6.50 21.59 -7.92
C ASP A 28 5.29 21.95 -7.06
N GLY A 29 4.11 21.36 -7.33
CA GLY A 29 2.96 21.47 -6.45
C GLY A 29 3.24 20.89 -5.06
N LEU A 30 3.91 19.74 -4.99
CA LEU A 30 4.29 19.07 -3.75
C LEU A 30 5.37 19.83 -2.96
N LYS A 31 6.35 20.44 -3.66
CA LYS A 31 7.40 21.26 -3.03
C LYS A 31 6.83 22.41 -2.20
N LYS A 32 5.69 22.99 -2.61
CA LYS A 32 4.99 24.04 -1.82
C LYS A 32 4.58 23.57 -0.42
N TRP A 33 4.39 22.26 -0.24
CA TRP A 33 4.05 21.62 1.03
C TRP A 33 5.26 20.99 1.72
N GLY A 34 6.50 21.30 1.27
CA GLY A 34 7.73 20.71 1.80
C GLY A 34 7.93 19.25 1.40
N LEU A 35 7.12 18.71 0.48
CA LEU A 35 7.24 17.36 -0.03
C LEU A 35 8.18 17.38 -1.23
N SER A 36 9.36 16.77 -1.08
CA SER A 36 10.26 16.51 -2.21
C SER A 36 10.07 15.08 -2.68
N GLY A 37 9.63 14.91 -3.93
CA GLY A 37 9.67 13.59 -4.57
C GLY A 37 11.12 13.14 -4.76
N THR A 38 11.34 11.83 -4.79
CA THR A 38 12.65 11.28 -5.12
C THR A 38 12.87 11.32 -6.63
N GLU A 39 14.13 11.23 -7.09
CA GLU A 39 14.45 11.02 -8.51
C GLU A 39 13.79 9.75 -9.09
N GLU A 40 13.28 8.86 -8.23
CA GLU A 40 12.58 7.62 -8.63
C GLU A 40 11.09 7.80 -8.97
N GLY A 41 10.55 9.02 -8.88
CA GLY A 41 9.16 9.33 -9.19
C GLY A 41 8.17 8.98 -8.08
N LEU A 42 6.87 9.13 -8.37
CA LEU A 42 5.80 8.97 -7.39
C LEU A 42 5.41 7.49 -7.20
N VAL A 43 5.01 7.16 -5.97
CA VAL A 43 4.42 5.88 -5.60
C VAL A 43 2.99 6.12 -5.13
N ASP A 44 2.01 5.52 -5.79
CA ASP A 44 0.65 5.44 -5.30
C ASP A 44 0.51 4.19 -4.42
N VAL A 45 0.33 4.38 -3.12
CA VAL A 45 0.31 3.27 -2.14
C VAL A 45 -1.08 2.65 -1.95
N GLY A 46 -2.13 3.16 -2.59
CA GLY A 46 -3.51 2.75 -2.29
C GLY A 46 -4.46 2.84 -3.49
N ALA A 47 -4.26 1.99 -4.49
CA ALA A 47 -5.06 1.99 -5.71
C ALA A 47 -6.06 0.83 -5.78
N ASN A 48 -7.35 1.16 -5.90
CA ASN A 48 -8.43 0.18 -6.05
C ASN A 48 -8.74 -0.11 -7.53
N ILE A 49 -7.75 -0.59 -8.29
CA ILE A 49 -7.83 -0.73 -9.76
C ILE A 49 -8.04 -2.15 -10.28
N ALA A 50 -8.02 -3.16 -9.40
CA ALA A 50 -8.13 -4.58 -9.78
C ALA A 50 -9.42 -4.92 -10.57
N THR A 51 -10.50 -4.15 -10.36
CA THR A 51 -11.81 -4.40 -10.97
C THR A 51 -12.09 -3.52 -12.20
N LEU A 52 -11.15 -2.67 -12.64
CA LEU A 52 -11.31 -1.91 -13.86
C LEU A 52 -11.45 -2.86 -15.06
N SER A 53 -12.21 -2.47 -16.09
CA SER A 53 -12.17 -3.15 -17.38
C SER A 53 -10.81 -2.95 -18.05
N ASP A 54 -10.44 -3.83 -18.98
CA ASP A 54 -9.11 -3.79 -19.61
C ASP A 54 -8.82 -2.43 -20.28
N GLY A 55 -9.81 -1.87 -20.99
CA GLY A 55 -9.65 -0.54 -21.62
C GLY A 55 -9.42 0.58 -20.61
N LEU A 56 -10.18 0.60 -19.49
CA LEU A 56 -9.99 1.61 -18.44
C LEU A 56 -8.68 1.42 -17.68
N LEU A 57 -8.27 0.17 -17.45
CA LEU A 57 -7.01 -0.18 -16.81
C LEU A 57 -5.82 0.34 -17.63
N VAL A 58 -5.78 0.05 -18.94
CA VAL A 58 -4.74 0.53 -19.85
C VAL A 58 -4.64 2.06 -19.81
N GLN A 59 -5.79 2.73 -19.97
CA GLN A 59 -5.83 4.20 -19.94
C GLN A 59 -5.36 4.76 -18.59
N GLN A 60 -5.77 4.16 -17.47
CA GLN A 60 -5.39 4.60 -16.14
C GLN A 60 -3.88 4.46 -15.91
N LEU A 61 -3.29 3.33 -16.31
CA LEU A 61 -1.85 3.09 -16.15
C LEU A 61 -1.01 4.02 -17.03
N GLN A 62 -1.43 4.28 -18.27
CA GLN A 62 -0.77 5.23 -19.17
C GLN A 62 -0.79 6.66 -18.61
N ARG A 63 -1.95 7.12 -18.12
CA ARG A 63 -2.07 8.44 -17.48
C ARG A 63 -1.20 8.54 -16.22
N SER A 64 -1.21 7.49 -15.39
CA SER A 64 -0.40 7.43 -14.17
C SER A 64 1.09 7.54 -14.50
N TRP A 65 1.57 6.80 -15.51
CA TRP A 65 2.95 6.88 -15.97
C TRP A 65 3.34 8.27 -16.49
N ALA A 66 2.48 8.88 -17.31
CA ALA A 66 2.71 10.21 -17.89
C ALA A 66 2.80 11.29 -16.80
N ALA A 67 2.03 11.14 -15.71
CA ALA A 67 2.05 12.00 -14.53
C ALA A 67 3.22 11.73 -13.57
N GLY A 68 4.09 10.76 -13.87
CA GLY A 68 5.27 10.46 -13.06
C GLY A 68 5.07 9.40 -11.98
N VAL A 69 3.93 8.70 -11.94
CA VAL A 69 3.71 7.55 -11.06
C VAL A 69 4.47 6.36 -11.61
N LYS A 70 5.47 5.89 -10.85
CA LYS A 70 6.38 4.80 -11.26
C LYS A 70 6.01 3.47 -10.63
N ARG A 71 5.36 3.49 -9.47
CA ARG A 71 4.91 2.30 -8.76
C ARG A 71 3.50 2.52 -8.21
N ILE A 72 2.70 1.46 -8.21
CA ILE A 72 1.35 1.44 -7.68
C ILE A 72 1.18 0.20 -6.80
N VAL A 73 0.63 0.37 -5.60
CA VAL A 73 0.23 -0.72 -4.72
C VAL A 73 -1.29 -0.88 -4.82
N VAL A 74 -1.73 -2.02 -5.33
CA VAL A 74 -3.13 -2.37 -5.52
C VAL A 74 -3.69 -2.95 -4.22
N THR A 75 -4.76 -2.34 -3.71
CA THR A 75 -5.29 -2.68 -2.38
C THR A 75 -6.15 -3.94 -2.43
N GLY A 76 -5.76 -4.97 -1.67
CA GLY A 76 -6.62 -6.10 -1.34
C GLY A 76 -7.50 -5.77 -0.13
N THR A 77 -8.82 -5.96 -0.21
CA THR A 77 -9.74 -5.68 0.92
C THR A 77 -10.51 -6.92 1.39
N SER A 78 -10.30 -8.05 0.73
CA SER A 78 -10.74 -9.39 1.13
C SER A 78 -9.83 -10.42 0.46
N VAL A 79 -9.88 -11.69 0.86
CA VAL A 79 -9.11 -12.75 0.20
C VAL A 79 -9.38 -12.77 -1.31
N ARG A 80 -10.65 -12.70 -1.71
CA ARG A 80 -11.05 -12.67 -3.13
C ARG A 80 -10.46 -11.46 -3.86
N ARG A 81 -10.54 -10.26 -3.28
CA ARG A 81 -10.00 -9.04 -3.92
C ARG A 81 -8.48 -9.04 -3.94
N SER A 82 -7.83 -9.64 -2.95
CA SER A 82 -6.39 -9.84 -2.92
C SER A 82 -5.93 -10.79 -4.04
N LYS A 83 -6.68 -11.88 -4.31
CA LYS A 83 -6.43 -12.76 -5.47
C LYS A 83 -6.55 -12.01 -6.81
N TRP A 84 -7.53 -11.12 -6.96
CA TRP A 84 -7.63 -10.27 -8.16
C TRP A 84 -6.47 -9.28 -8.29
N ALA A 85 -6.01 -8.71 -7.17
CA ALA A 85 -4.85 -7.83 -7.17
C ALA A 85 -3.57 -8.59 -7.54
N GLU A 86 -3.38 -9.81 -7.04
CA GLU A 86 -2.28 -10.69 -7.43
C GLU A 86 -2.34 -11.01 -8.93
N GLU A 87 -3.51 -11.44 -9.45
CA GLU A 87 -3.68 -11.73 -10.87
C GLU A 87 -3.36 -10.50 -11.74
N LEU A 88 -3.79 -9.32 -11.29
CA LEU A 88 -3.50 -8.07 -11.96
C LEU A 88 -1.99 -7.84 -12.08
N CYS A 89 -1.26 -7.93 -10.96
CA CYS A 89 0.17 -7.68 -10.90
C CYS A 89 0.99 -8.75 -11.65
N ARG A 90 0.56 -10.01 -11.60
CA ARG A 90 1.33 -11.15 -12.12
C ARG A 90 1.14 -11.38 -13.62
N VAL A 91 -0.07 -11.19 -14.13
CA VAL A 91 -0.44 -11.67 -15.48
C VAL A 91 -1.26 -10.67 -16.27
N ARG A 92 -2.31 -10.08 -15.68
CA ARG A 92 -3.32 -9.37 -16.47
C ARG A 92 -2.77 -8.12 -17.15
N VAL A 93 -1.91 -7.35 -16.47
CA VAL A 93 -1.29 -6.15 -17.08
C VAL A 93 -0.44 -6.52 -18.29
N ASP A 94 0.32 -7.61 -18.22
CA ASP A 94 1.14 -8.09 -19.33
C ASP A 94 0.28 -8.54 -20.52
N LYS A 95 -0.89 -9.15 -20.25
CA LYS A 95 -1.84 -9.53 -21.30
C LYS A 95 -2.45 -8.33 -22.04
N VAL A 96 -2.78 -7.25 -21.33
CA VAL A 96 -3.54 -6.12 -21.90
C VAL A 96 -2.65 -4.99 -22.42
N MET A 97 -1.41 -4.88 -21.94
CA MET A 97 -0.46 -3.84 -22.36
C MET A 97 0.82 -4.41 -23.01
N GLY A 98 0.96 -5.73 -23.12
CA GLY A 98 2.16 -6.39 -23.63
C GLY A 98 3.22 -6.66 -22.55
N SER A 99 4.22 -7.46 -22.91
CA SER A 99 5.31 -7.86 -22.01
C SER A 99 6.38 -6.78 -21.81
N ASP A 100 6.42 -5.76 -22.68
CA ASP A 100 7.30 -4.62 -22.49
C ASP A 100 6.82 -3.81 -21.27
N LYS A 101 7.69 -3.71 -20.27
CA LYS A 101 7.43 -2.98 -19.03
C LYS A 101 7.84 -1.51 -19.16
N ALA A 102 8.41 -1.11 -20.28
CA ALA A 102 8.70 0.28 -20.57
C ALA A 102 7.39 1.08 -20.61
N HIS A 103 7.40 2.27 -20.03
CA HIS A 103 6.29 3.22 -20.08
C HIS A 103 5.00 2.84 -19.33
N ARG A 104 5.10 2.01 -18.28
CA ARG A 104 3.98 1.78 -17.33
C ARG A 104 4.46 1.67 -15.88
N PRO A 105 3.60 1.94 -14.88
CA PRO A 105 3.95 1.77 -13.48
C PRO A 105 4.19 0.29 -13.16
N GLN A 106 5.14 0.00 -12.27
CA GLN A 106 5.25 -1.33 -11.66
C GLN A 106 4.11 -1.52 -10.66
N LEU A 107 3.47 -2.69 -10.69
CA LEU A 107 2.37 -3.00 -9.80
C LEU A 107 2.81 -3.97 -8.71
N PHE A 108 2.38 -3.65 -7.49
CA PHE A 108 2.45 -4.48 -6.31
C PHE A 108 1.06 -4.57 -5.70
N PHE A 109 0.86 -5.42 -4.70
CA PHE A 109 -0.42 -5.51 -4.01
C PHE A 109 -0.28 -5.74 -2.51
N THR A 110 -1.37 -5.48 -1.79
CA THR A 110 -1.54 -5.85 -0.38
C THR A 110 -2.52 -7.02 -0.27
N ALA A 111 -2.32 -7.90 0.72
CA ALA A 111 -3.25 -8.99 1.00
C ALA A 111 -3.86 -8.84 2.41
N GLY A 112 -5.18 -8.71 2.48
CA GLY A 112 -5.87 -8.53 3.75
C GLY A 112 -7.39 -8.58 3.64
N VAL A 113 -8.05 -8.43 4.79
CA VAL A 113 -9.49 -8.30 4.94
C VAL A 113 -9.82 -7.02 5.69
N HIS A 114 -10.54 -6.14 5.01
CA HIS A 114 -11.02 -4.86 5.52
C HIS A 114 -12.01 -5.06 6.68
N PRO A 115 -12.10 -4.15 7.68
CA PRO A 115 -13.05 -4.24 8.79
C PRO A 115 -14.52 -4.44 8.37
N HIS A 116 -14.88 -4.07 7.15
CA HIS A 116 -16.23 -4.25 6.60
C HIS A 116 -16.52 -5.68 6.12
N GLU A 117 -15.47 -6.42 5.79
CA GLU A 117 -15.55 -7.75 5.18
C GLU A 117 -15.27 -8.86 6.20
N VAL A 118 -14.94 -8.54 7.46
CA VAL A 118 -14.54 -9.54 8.48
C VAL A 118 -15.63 -10.54 8.83
N LYS A 119 -16.91 -10.19 8.64
CA LYS A 119 -18.05 -11.11 8.75
C LYS A 119 -18.02 -12.27 7.75
N ASN A 120 -17.22 -12.15 6.69
CA ASN A 120 -17.03 -13.20 5.68
C ASN A 120 -15.78 -14.04 5.95
N CYS A 121 -15.06 -13.79 7.05
CA CYS A 121 -13.89 -14.55 7.41
C CYS A 121 -14.25 -15.88 8.06
N ASP A 122 -13.36 -16.85 7.87
CA ASP A 122 -13.47 -18.23 8.32
C ASP A 122 -12.09 -18.77 8.73
N GLU A 123 -12.03 -20.02 9.16
CA GLU A 123 -10.79 -20.68 9.58
C GLU A 123 -9.69 -20.71 8.51
N ASN A 124 -10.05 -20.61 7.23
CA ASN A 124 -9.10 -20.67 6.11
C ASN A 124 -8.51 -19.29 5.79
N THR A 125 -9.18 -18.21 6.16
CA THR A 125 -8.83 -16.83 5.78
C THR A 125 -7.36 -16.48 6.01
N ILE A 126 -6.81 -16.72 7.20
CA ILE A 126 -5.40 -16.40 7.51
C ILE A 126 -4.44 -17.27 6.69
N SER A 127 -4.78 -18.54 6.45
CA SER A 127 -3.97 -19.42 5.62
C SER A 127 -3.92 -18.96 4.17
N GLU A 128 -5.02 -18.45 3.63
CA GLU A 128 -5.08 -17.93 2.26
C GLU A 128 -4.32 -16.61 2.14
N LEU A 129 -4.42 -15.72 3.12
CA LEU A 129 -3.62 -14.50 3.17
C LEU A 129 -2.12 -14.81 3.25
N ARG A 130 -1.72 -15.83 4.03
CA ARG A 130 -0.32 -16.28 4.10
C ARG A 130 0.19 -16.79 2.74
N GLN A 131 -0.65 -17.51 1.99
CA GLN A 131 -0.29 -17.98 0.64
C GLN A 131 -0.12 -16.81 -0.33
N LEU A 132 -1.04 -15.84 -0.31
CA LEU A 132 -0.96 -14.62 -1.12
C LEU A 132 0.29 -13.80 -0.78
N ALA A 133 0.64 -13.71 0.50
CA ALA A 133 1.81 -13.00 1.00
C ALA A 133 3.14 -13.59 0.52
N ALA A 134 3.17 -14.86 0.10
CA ALA A 134 4.35 -15.48 -0.49
C ALA A 134 4.63 -15.02 -1.94
N SER A 135 3.67 -14.33 -2.56
CA SER A 135 3.84 -13.76 -3.90
C SER A 135 4.89 -12.65 -3.90
N PRO A 136 5.84 -12.62 -4.86
CA PRO A 136 6.86 -11.56 -4.92
C PRO A 136 6.28 -10.17 -5.21
N TYR A 137 5.01 -10.09 -5.60
CA TYR A 137 4.28 -8.84 -5.81
C TYR A 137 3.53 -8.37 -4.54
N CYS A 138 3.39 -9.23 -3.52
CA CYS A 138 2.73 -8.85 -2.26
C CYS A 138 3.73 -8.12 -1.37
N VAL A 139 3.41 -6.88 -1.00
CA VAL A 139 4.36 -6.00 -0.27
C VAL A 139 3.90 -5.65 1.14
N ALA A 140 2.65 -5.97 1.51
CA ALA A 140 2.11 -5.71 2.84
C ALA A 140 0.89 -6.59 3.13
N ILE A 141 0.66 -6.84 4.42
CA ILE A 141 -0.62 -7.34 4.91
C ILE A 141 -1.58 -6.15 5.08
N GLY A 142 -2.79 -6.28 4.55
CA GLY A 142 -3.81 -5.24 4.55
C GLY A 142 -4.48 -5.14 3.18
N GLU A 143 -5.50 -4.32 3.01
CA GLU A 143 -6.07 -3.40 3.97
C GLU A 143 -6.76 -4.13 5.12
N CYS A 144 -6.34 -3.85 6.35
CA CYS A 144 -6.90 -4.38 7.58
C CYS A 144 -6.95 -3.28 8.64
N GLY A 145 -7.72 -3.44 9.70
CA GLY A 145 -7.84 -2.42 10.75
C GLY A 145 -9.25 -2.29 11.28
N LEU A 146 -9.65 -1.08 11.67
CA LEU A 146 -10.89 -0.81 12.40
C LEU A 146 -11.67 0.34 11.77
N ASP A 147 -12.97 0.12 11.51
CA ASP A 147 -13.92 1.17 11.08
C ASP A 147 -15.09 1.21 12.05
N TYR A 148 -15.04 2.19 12.96
CA TYR A 148 -16.06 2.46 13.98
C TYR A 148 -17.06 3.52 13.52
N ASP A 149 -17.03 3.94 12.25
CA ASP A 149 -18.01 4.84 11.64
C ASP A 149 -19.22 4.05 11.16
N ARG A 150 -19.01 3.18 10.19
CA ARG A 150 -20.11 2.47 9.53
C ARG A 150 -20.55 1.22 10.27
N MET A 151 -19.63 0.60 11.01
CA MET A 151 -19.86 -0.59 11.82
C MET A 151 -20.58 -1.71 11.03
N PHE A 152 -20.13 -1.98 9.80
CA PHE A 152 -20.70 -3.04 8.96
C PHE A 152 -20.44 -4.46 9.47
N SER A 153 -19.50 -4.60 10.41
CA SER A 153 -19.29 -5.79 11.23
C SER A 153 -19.21 -5.39 12.70
N PRO A 154 -19.62 -6.25 13.63
CA PRO A 154 -19.48 -6.02 15.08
C PRO A 154 -18.05 -5.62 15.47
N ARG A 155 -17.91 -4.75 16.47
CA ARG A 155 -16.59 -4.29 16.96
C ARG A 155 -15.69 -5.46 17.36
N GLU A 156 -16.26 -6.45 18.04
CA GLU A 156 -15.53 -7.63 18.51
C GLU A 156 -14.95 -8.44 17.35
N ASP A 157 -15.74 -8.66 16.29
CA ASP A 157 -15.27 -9.33 15.07
C ASP A 157 -14.16 -8.53 14.37
N GLN A 158 -14.31 -7.20 14.28
CA GLN A 158 -13.26 -6.35 13.72
C GLN A 158 -11.96 -6.45 14.53
N LEU A 159 -12.05 -6.42 15.86
CA LEU A 159 -10.88 -6.54 16.75
C LEU A 159 -10.20 -7.90 16.61
N ASP A 160 -10.96 -8.99 16.60
CA ASP A 160 -10.43 -10.35 16.48
C ASP A 160 -9.73 -10.58 15.14
N TRP A 161 -10.39 -10.22 14.03
CA TRP A 161 -9.81 -10.39 12.70
C TRP A 161 -8.69 -9.41 12.40
N PHE A 162 -8.69 -8.22 13.00
CA PHE A 162 -7.54 -7.34 12.94
C PHE A 162 -6.35 -7.90 13.73
N ASP A 163 -6.57 -8.42 14.94
CA ASP A 163 -5.51 -9.05 15.76
C ASP A 163 -4.85 -10.23 15.03
N LYS A 164 -5.64 -11.09 14.38
CA LYS A 164 -5.13 -12.22 13.59
C LYS A 164 -4.30 -11.77 12.38
N GLN A 165 -4.70 -10.71 11.70
CA GLN A 165 -3.94 -10.17 10.55
C GLN A 165 -2.65 -9.48 10.98
N VAL A 166 -2.65 -8.78 12.12
CA VAL A 166 -1.43 -8.20 12.70
C VAL A 166 -0.47 -9.29 13.15
N ALA A 167 -0.98 -10.37 13.77
CA ALA A 167 -0.18 -11.55 14.10
C ALA A 167 0.49 -12.16 12.85
N LEU A 168 -0.27 -12.32 11.76
CA LEU A 168 0.25 -12.79 10.47
C LEU A 168 1.36 -11.89 9.93
N ALA A 169 1.17 -10.56 9.96
CA ALA A 169 2.18 -9.61 9.50
C ALA A 169 3.46 -9.68 10.34
N SER A 170 3.31 -9.82 11.67
CA SER A 170 4.42 -10.02 12.59
C SER A 170 5.20 -11.29 12.28
N ASP A 171 4.52 -12.43 12.12
CA ASP A 171 5.15 -13.72 11.78
C ASP A 171 5.96 -13.63 10.49
N LEU A 172 5.40 -12.96 9.48
CA LEU A 172 5.98 -12.82 8.15
C LEU A 172 7.00 -11.67 8.06
N HIS A 173 7.15 -10.87 9.12
CA HIS A 173 7.96 -9.64 9.12
C HIS A 173 7.59 -8.69 7.96
N MET A 174 6.28 -8.61 7.65
CA MET A 174 5.77 -7.81 6.56
C MET A 174 5.19 -6.48 7.04
N PRO A 175 5.25 -5.42 6.20
CA PRO A 175 4.55 -4.18 6.46
C PRO A 175 3.04 -4.36 6.60
N LEU A 176 2.40 -3.43 7.31
CA LEU A 176 0.95 -3.33 7.50
C LEU A 176 0.39 -2.10 6.77
N PHE A 177 -0.64 -2.34 5.96
CA PHE A 177 -1.46 -1.31 5.33
C PHE A 177 -2.78 -1.18 6.09
N LEU A 178 -2.88 -0.15 6.93
CA LEU A 178 -3.88 -0.05 8.00
C LEU A 178 -5.00 0.93 7.68
N HIS A 179 -6.24 0.46 7.81
CA HIS A 179 -7.44 1.29 7.84
C HIS A 179 -7.77 1.68 9.28
N GLU A 180 -8.04 2.95 9.51
CA GLU A 180 -8.58 3.40 10.79
C GLU A 180 -9.59 4.53 10.58
N ARG A 181 -10.77 4.37 11.15
CA ARG A 181 -11.82 5.40 11.11
C ARG A 181 -12.65 5.39 12.39
N ASP A 182 -12.68 6.55 13.06
CA ASP A 182 -13.36 6.69 14.34
C ASP A 182 -14.51 7.70 14.32
N ARG A 183 -15.74 7.25 14.06
CA ARG A 183 -16.91 8.16 14.08
C ARG A 183 -18.17 7.49 14.63
N GLY A 184 -18.37 7.54 15.93
CA GLY A 184 -19.57 6.99 16.53
C GLY A 184 -20.86 7.67 16.02
N ARG A 185 -21.99 6.93 16.05
CA ARG A 185 -23.32 7.46 15.71
C ARG A 185 -23.76 8.67 16.54
N GLY A 186 -23.13 8.90 17.70
CA GLY A 186 -23.30 10.09 18.55
C GLY A 186 -22.35 11.26 18.24
N GLY A 187 -21.58 11.18 17.15
CA GLY A 187 -20.69 12.26 16.69
C GLY A 187 -19.31 12.33 17.34
N GLY A 188 -19.05 11.55 18.39
CA GLY A 188 -17.76 11.47 19.07
C GLY A 188 -16.92 10.24 18.69
N PRO A 189 -15.60 10.28 18.96
CA PRO A 189 -14.72 9.12 18.79
C PRO A 189 -15.10 7.98 19.75
N LEU A 190 -14.98 6.75 19.27
CA LEU A 190 -15.19 5.47 19.97
C LEU A 190 -13.87 4.76 20.33
N GLY A 191 -12.73 5.30 19.91
CA GLY A 191 -11.39 4.87 20.30
C GLY A 191 -10.75 3.84 19.38
N SER A 192 -11.06 3.81 18.07
CA SER A 192 -10.38 2.89 17.12
C SER A 192 -8.89 3.15 17.03
N ASP A 193 -8.43 4.39 17.20
CA ASP A 193 -7.01 4.74 17.25
C ASP A 193 -6.27 4.01 18.39
N GLN A 194 -6.86 4.03 19.58
CA GLN A 194 -6.29 3.39 20.77
C GLN A 194 -6.31 1.86 20.65
N ASP A 195 -7.40 1.29 20.13
CA ASP A 195 -7.47 -0.14 19.88
C ASP A 195 -6.46 -0.60 18.82
N CYS A 196 -6.29 0.18 17.74
CA CYS A 196 -5.26 -0.06 16.74
C CYS A 196 -3.88 -0.11 17.40
N LEU A 197 -3.52 0.92 18.15
CA LEU A 197 -2.21 1.00 18.82
C LEU A 197 -2.00 -0.12 19.84
N ARG A 198 -3.05 -0.52 20.58
CA ARG A 198 -2.99 -1.63 21.53
C ARG A 198 -2.66 -2.95 20.84
N ILE A 199 -3.34 -3.26 19.72
CA ILE A 199 -3.11 -4.50 18.96
C ILE A 199 -1.72 -4.49 18.32
N LEU A 200 -1.31 -3.38 17.70
CA LEU A 200 0.04 -3.24 17.12
C LEU A 200 1.13 -3.42 18.18
N SER A 201 0.94 -2.84 19.37
CA SER A 201 1.87 -3.00 20.50
C SER A 201 1.90 -4.43 21.05
N LYS A 202 0.76 -5.12 21.11
CA LYS A 202 0.67 -6.52 21.56
C LYS A 202 1.57 -7.43 20.72
N HIS A 203 1.57 -7.22 19.40
CA HIS A 203 2.37 -7.99 18.44
C HIS A 203 3.76 -7.39 18.16
N ARG A 204 4.16 -6.33 18.90
CA ARG A 204 5.48 -5.69 18.79
C ARG A 204 5.83 -5.23 17.37
N ILE A 205 4.83 -4.74 16.63
CA ILE A 205 5.03 -4.20 15.29
C ILE A 205 5.97 -2.99 15.36
N ASP A 206 7.02 -2.98 14.53
CA ASP A 206 7.82 -1.78 14.31
C ASP A 206 6.93 -0.71 13.65
N PRO A 207 6.75 0.47 14.28
CA PRO A 207 5.94 1.55 13.71
C PRO A 207 6.34 1.94 12.28
N LYS A 208 7.63 1.79 11.92
CA LYS A 208 8.12 2.09 10.56
C LYS A 208 7.59 1.13 9.50
N LEU A 209 7.10 -0.05 9.90
CA LEU A 209 6.48 -1.05 9.03
C LEU A 209 4.96 -0.90 8.96
N ALA A 210 4.36 0.13 9.56
CA ALA A 210 2.92 0.32 9.55
C ALA A 210 2.54 1.70 9.00
N VAL A 211 1.60 1.71 8.05
CA VAL A 211 1.02 2.92 7.48
C VAL A 211 -0.48 2.96 7.71
N PHE A 212 -0.97 4.01 8.36
CA PHE A 212 -2.39 4.33 8.43
C PHE A 212 -2.78 5.05 7.14
N HIS A 213 -3.39 4.33 6.20
CA HIS A 213 -3.75 4.87 4.90
C HIS A 213 -4.99 5.77 5.00
N CYS A 214 -5.15 6.69 4.03
CA CYS A 214 -6.32 7.58 3.93
C CYS A 214 -6.66 8.27 5.26
N PHE A 215 -5.64 8.83 5.93
CA PHE A 215 -5.80 9.42 7.24
C PHE A 215 -6.75 10.62 7.18
N THR A 216 -7.85 10.52 7.93
CA THR A 216 -8.90 11.57 8.02
C THR A 216 -9.22 11.96 9.47
N GLY A 217 -8.39 11.51 10.42
CA GLY A 217 -8.53 11.80 11.84
C GLY A 217 -8.14 13.22 12.23
N SER A 218 -8.28 13.54 13.52
CA SER A 218 -7.89 14.84 14.05
C SER A 218 -6.38 15.04 14.11
N ARG A 219 -5.93 16.30 14.17
CA ARG A 219 -4.51 16.65 14.40
C ARG A 219 -3.90 15.92 15.60
N ARG A 220 -4.67 15.75 16.69
CA ARG A 220 -4.23 15.04 17.89
C ARG A 220 -3.86 13.58 17.58
N VAL A 221 -4.71 12.90 16.80
CA VAL A 221 -4.47 11.50 16.39
C VAL A 221 -3.25 11.43 15.48
N ALA A 222 -3.16 12.32 14.48
CA ALA A 222 -2.00 12.39 13.58
C ALA A 222 -0.68 12.55 14.34
N GLN A 223 -0.63 13.48 15.30
CA GLN A 223 0.54 13.69 16.14
C GLN A 223 0.87 12.46 16.98
N GLY A 224 -0.14 11.77 17.51
CA GLY A 224 0.03 10.52 18.25
C GLY A 224 0.68 9.42 17.41
N TYR A 225 0.24 9.23 16.17
CA TYR A 225 0.84 8.27 15.23
C TYR A 225 2.27 8.67 14.87
N ILE A 226 2.50 9.92 14.45
CA ILE A 226 3.82 10.41 14.01
C ILE A 226 4.85 10.34 15.15
N GLN A 227 4.50 10.75 16.37
CA GLN A 227 5.42 10.72 17.52
C GLN A 227 5.83 9.29 17.89
N LYS A 228 4.98 8.31 17.62
CA LYS A 228 5.28 6.89 17.82
C LYS A 228 6.06 6.27 16.65
N GLY A 229 6.26 7.01 15.55
CA GLY A 229 7.04 6.57 14.40
C GLY A 229 6.24 5.89 13.29
N TYR A 230 4.90 5.95 13.34
CA TYR A 230 4.04 5.42 12.28
C TYR A 230 3.98 6.34 11.06
N TRP A 231 3.72 5.75 9.90
CA TRP A 231 3.41 6.52 8.69
C TRP A 231 1.91 6.83 8.61
N ILE A 232 1.58 7.98 8.03
CA ILE A 232 0.20 8.34 7.66
C ILE A 232 0.14 8.57 6.14
N GLY A 233 -0.86 8.00 5.50
CA GLY A 233 -1.16 8.21 4.08
C GLY A 233 -2.14 9.36 3.91
N LEU A 234 -1.81 10.30 3.03
CA LEU A 234 -2.68 11.41 2.67
C LEU A 234 -3.30 11.16 1.30
N THR A 235 -4.60 11.39 1.20
CA THR A 235 -5.38 11.33 -0.06
C THR A 235 -6.00 12.69 -0.35
N GLY A 236 -6.59 12.85 -1.53
CA GLY A 236 -7.31 14.07 -1.93
C GLY A 236 -8.62 14.29 -1.20
#